data_AF-A0A359GZ38-F1
#
_entry.id   AF-A0A359GZ38-F1
#
_cell.length_a   1.000
_cell.length_b   1.000
_cell.length_c   1.000
_cell.angle_alpha   90.00
_cell.angle_beta   90.00
_cell.angle_gamma   90.00
#
_symmetry.space_group_name_H-M   'P 1'
#
loop_
_entity.id
_entity.type
_entity.pdbx_description
1 polymer ?
#
loop_
_entity_poly.entity_id
_entity_poly.type
_entity_poly.pdbx_seq_one_letter_code
_entity_poly.pdbx_strand_id
1 'polypeptide(L)'
;MKKLNISALLLVLFFLSTSFSLAQTIQSQKYYDAATLMILGRGYDIPDSSVSKTDSISYAARFSRLPIERKSEFRKDLWDIGRSSAGIAVRFSSNSTSIAARWTLVQNASMGHMASTGIKGMDLYTLEGEKWIYIGTARPSAKIENNSFFIKGMKPEQREYIAYFPLYDGVTSVEIGIDSTAQISKPKNNILVRQPEKKGSILFYGTSITQGGCATRPGMGYTAILERMTGRETFNLGFSGNGRLDKSMAKTICDI
;
A
#
# COMPACT_ATOMS: atom_id res chain seq x y z
N MET A 1 13.72 30.66 67.23
CA MET A 1 12.60 30.46 66.29
C MET A 1 12.74 31.46 65.14
N LYS A 2 13.28 31.03 63.98
CA LYS A 2 13.40 31.89 62.78
C LYS A 2 12.11 31.74 61.96
N LYS A 3 11.42 32.86 61.71
CA LYS A 3 10.18 32.89 60.91
C LYS A 3 10.51 32.53 59.46
N LEU A 4 9.90 31.45 58.97
CA LEU A 4 10.00 31.01 57.58
C LEU A 4 9.22 32.02 56.72
N ASN A 5 9.90 32.66 55.77
CA ASN A 5 9.32 33.70 54.91
C ASN A 5 8.54 33.04 53.77
N ILE A 6 7.24 32.85 53.98
CA ILE A 6 6.30 32.14 53.08
C ILE A 6 6.30 32.74 51.65
N SER A 7 6.63 34.01 51.52
CA SER A 7 6.71 34.74 50.24
C SER A 7 7.78 34.18 49.29
N ALA A 8 8.89 33.63 49.82
CA ALA A 8 9.96 33.07 49.00
C ALA A 8 9.63 31.67 48.47
N LEU A 9 8.74 30.93 49.14
CA LEU A 9 8.33 29.59 48.71
C LEU A 9 7.33 29.63 47.56
N LEU A 10 6.49 30.67 47.51
CA LEU A 10 5.51 30.89 46.44
C LEU A 10 6.16 31.31 45.10
N LEU A 11 7.31 31.99 45.14
CA LEU A 11 8.01 32.40 43.91
C LEU A 11 8.74 31.23 43.23
N VAL A 12 9.24 30.27 44.02
CA VAL A 12 9.90 29.06 43.48
C VAL A 12 8.89 28.06 42.91
N LEU A 13 7.68 27.99 43.49
CA LEU A 13 6.59 27.17 42.97
C LEU A 13 5.97 27.71 41.66
N PHE A 14 6.15 29.00 41.36
CA PHE A 14 5.64 29.60 40.12
C PHE A 14 6.55 29.36 38.90
N PHE A 15 7.82 29.00 39.11
CA PHE A 15 8.77 28.72 38.02
C PHE A 15 8.86 27.24 37.62
N LEU A 16 8.13 26.35 38.32
CA LEU A 16 8.16 24.90 38.08
C LEU A 16 6.96 24.38 37.25
N SER A 17 6.07 25.25 36.76
CA SER A 17 4.83 24.84 36.08
C SER A 17 4.79 25.11 34.57
N THR A 18 5.82 25.71 33.96
CA THR A 18 5.88 25.90 32.49
C THR A 18 6.56 24.73 31.79
N SER A 19 6.13 23.51 32.12
CA SER A 19 6.27 22.40 31.18
C SER A 19 5.34 22.73 30.00
N PHE A 20 5.89 23.38 28.97
CA PHE A 20 5.28 23.42 27.63
C PHE A 20 5.23 21.98 27.11
N SER A 21 4.24 21.22 27.58
CA SER A 21 3.73 20.07 26.86
C SER A 21 3.15 20.66 25.57
N LEU A 22 3.91 20.59 24.49
CA LEU A 22 3.33 20.60 23.15
C LEU A 22 2.42 19.38 23.09
N ALA A 23 1.18 19.57 23.53
CA ALA A 23 0.11 18.68 23.18
C ALA A 23 0.08 18.68 21.66
N GLN A 24 0.60 17.62 21.03
CA GLN A 24 0.33 17.36 19.63
C GLN A 24 -1.18 17.22 19.55
N THR A 25 -1.86 18.28 19.13
CA THR A 25 -3.26 18.22 18.74
C THR A 25 -3.37 17.01 17.82
N ILE A 26 -4.14 15.99 18.22
CA ILE A 26 -4.36 14.81 17.38
C ILE A 26 -4.96 15.34 16.08
N GLN A 27 -4.12 15.45 15.06
CA GLN A 27 -4.56 15.98 13.80
C GLN A 27 -5.46 14.91 13.19
N SER A 28 -6.75 15.25 13.08
CA SER A 28 -7.76 14.37 12.48
C SER A 28 -7.24 13.86 11.14
N GLN A 29 -7.46 12.58 10.85
CA GLN A 29 -7.04 12.00 9.58
C GLN A 29 -8.11 12.18 8.51
N LYS A 30 -7.67 12.53 7.31
CA LYS A 30 -8.46 12.55 6.08
C LYS A 30 -8.03 11.37 5.20
N TYR A 31 -9.01 10.64 4.66
CA TYR A 31 -8.77 9.46 3.82
C TYR A 31 -9.07 9.77 2.35
N TYR A 32 -8.25 9.21 1.47
CA TYR A 32 -8.39 9.33 0.02
C TYR A 32 -8.37 7.94 -0.61
N ASP A 33 -9.31 7.66 -1.50
CA ASP A 33 -9.35 6.44 -2.29
C ASP A 33 -8.06 6.32 -3.14
N ALA A 34 -7.31 5.24 -2.93
CA ALA A 34 -6.07 4.96 -3.65
C ALA A 34 -6.27 4.88 -5.16
N ALA A 35 -7.45 4.49 -5.64
CA ALA A 35 -7.79 4.45 -7.06
C ALA A 35 -7.81 5.84 -7.73
N THR A 36 -7.90 6.93 -6.96
CA THR A 36 -7.81 8.31 -7.47
C THR A 36 -6.39 8.81 -7.64
N LEU A 37 -5.40 8.07 -7.11
CA LEU A 37 -3.97 8.36 -7.19
C LEU A 37 -3.37 7.59 -8.37
N MET A 38 -2.07 7.29 -8.34
CA MET A 38 -1.42 6.51 -9.40
C MET A 38 -1.30 5.05 -8.95
N ILE A 39 -2.00 4.15 -9.63
CA ILE A 39 -1.86 2.70 -9.42
C ILE A 39 -0.75 2.15 -10.31
N LEU A 40 0.13 1.34 -9.72
CA LEU A 40 1.18 0.58 -10.39
C LEU A 40 0.90 -0.92 -10.32
N GLY A 41 1.57 -1.67 -11.20
CA GLY A 41 1.64 -3.13 -11.16
C GLY A 41 0.42 -3.84 -11.74
N ARG A 42 -0.49 -3.07 -12.36
CA ARG A 42 -1.65 -3.60 -13.07
C ARG A 42 -1.39 -3.65 -14.56
N GLY A 43 -1.23 -4.87 -15.09
CA GLY A 43 -0.88 -5.11 -16.49
C GLY A 43 -1.95 -4.71 -17.50
N TYR A 44 -3.20 -4.47 -17.10
CA TYR A 44 -4.29 -4.12 -18.01
C TYR A 44 -4.97 -2.82 -17.56
N ASP A 45 -5.59 -2.14 -18.53
CA ASP A 45 -6.37 -0.95 -18.26
C ASP A 45 -7.80 -1.34 -17.90
N ILE A 46 -8.35 -0.66 -16.91
CA ILE A 46 -9.73 -0.83 -16.48
C ILE A 46 -10.42 0.47 -16.82
N PRO A 47 -11.33 0.50 -17.82
CA PRO A 47 -12.14 1.67 -18.09
C PRO A 47 -12.89 2.05 -16.81
N ASP A 48 -12.89 3.33 -16.43
CA ASP A 48 -13.57 3.76 -15.20
C ASP A 48 -15.07 3.43 -15.18
N SER A 49 -15.68 3.27 -16.37
CA SER A 49 -17.06 2.85 -16.59
C SER A 49 -17.33 1.36 -16.34
N SER A 50 -16.29 0.52 -16.31
CA SER A 50 -16.44 -0.95 -16.21
C SER A 50 -16.56 -1.46 -14.77
N VAL A 51 -16.33 -0.59 -13.77
CA VAL A 51 -16.30 -0.99 -12.36
C VAL A 51 -17.36 -0.24 -11.57
N SER A 52 -18.38 -0.98 -11.15
CA SER A 52 -19.37 -0.46 -10.22
C SER A 52 -18.75 -0.26 -8.84
N LYS A 53 -18.91 0.93 -8.25
CA LYS A 53 -18.51 1.21 -6.87
C LYS A 53 -19.37 0.47 -5.83
N THR A 54 -20.53 -0.05 -6.23
CA THR A 54 -21.47 -0.74 -5.34
C THR A 54 -21.33 -2.26 -5.38
N ASP A 55 -20.62 -2.81 -6.37
CA ASP A 55 -20.30 -4.24 -6.44
C ASP A 55 -18.84 -4.46 -5.99
N SER A 56 -18.69 -5.00 -4.79
CA SER A 56 -17.38 -5.27 -4.17
C SER A 56 -16.51 -6.25 -4.99
N ILE A 57 -17.14 -7.13 -5.78
CA ILE A 57 -16.42 -8.07 -6.67
C ILE A 57 -15.91 -7.32 -7.91
N SER A 58 -16.73 -6.45 -8.49
CA SER A 58 -16.33 -5.58 -9.60
C SER A 58 -15.22 -4.60 -9.17
N TYR A 59 -15.32 -4.02 -7.97
CA TYR A 59 -14.30 -3.09 -7.48
C TYR A 59 -12.96 -3.78 -7.18
N ALA A 60 -12.98 -5.01 -6.66
CA ALA A 60 -11.75 -5.80 -6.49
C ALA A 60 -10.98 -6.00 -7.80
N ALA A 61 -11.64 -5.94 -8.96
CA ALA A 61 -10.96 -6.00 -10.25
C ALA A 61 -9.93 -4.87 -10.43
N ARG A 62 -10.13 -3.70 -9.80
CA ARG A 62 -9.19 -2.57 -9.83
C ARG A 62 -7.80 -2.92 -9.30
N PHE A 63 -7.75 -3.90 -8.41
CA PHE A 63 -6.55 -4.39 -7.73
C PHE A 63 -6.36 -5.90 -7.92
N SER A 64 -6.92 -6.45 -9.00
CA SER A 64 -6.68 -7.82 -9.46
C SER A 64 -5.45 -7.85 -10.39
N ARG A 65 -4.94 -9.06 -10.62
CA ARG A 65 -3.84 -9.34 -11.55
C ARG A 65 -4.34 -9.98 -12.84
N LEU A 66 -5.64 -10.25 -12.95
CA LEU A 66 -6.30 -10.78 -14.14
C LEU A 66 -7.49 -9.89 -14.56
N PRO A 67 -7.66 -9.63 -15.87
CA PRO A 67 -8.77 -8.83 -16.39
C PRO A 67 -10.11 -9.54 -16.17
N ILE A 68 -11.10 -8.81 -15.66
CA ILE A 68 -12.41 -9.35 -15.28
C ILE A 68 -13.22 -9.81 -16.49
N GLU A 69 -13.02 -9.15 -17.63
CA GLU A 69 -13.67 -9.41 -18.91
C GLU A 69 -13.33 -10.79 -19.45
N ARG A 70 -12.17 -11.34 -19.07
CA ARG A 70 -11.67 -12.65 -19.52
C ARG A 70 -11.80 -13.74 -18.45
N LYS A 71 -12.58 -13.51 -17.38
CA LYS A 71 -12.77 -14.47 -16.28
C LYS A 71 -13.08 -15.90 -16.76
N SER A 72 -13.95 -16.04 -17.76
CA SER A 72 -14.36 -17.34 -18.30
C SER A 72 -13.25 -18.11 -19.03
N GLU A 73 -12.14 -17.45 -19.39
CA GLU A 73 -10.99 -18.09 -20.05
C GLU A 73 -10.04 -18.76 -19.04
N PHE A 74 -10.18 -18.49 -17.75
CA PHE A 74 -9.27 -19.00 -16.71
C PHE A 74 -9.89 -20.18 -15.96
N ARG A 75 -9.04 -21.15 -15.61
CA ARG A 75 -9.41 -22.16 -14.61
C ARG A 75 -9.79 -21.48 -13.30
N LYS A 76 -10.76 -22.06 -12.59
CA LYS A 76 -11.27 -21.52 -11.33
C LYS A 76 -10.16 -21.18 -10.32
N ASP A 77 -9.23 -22.11 -10.08
CA ASP A 77 -8.16 -21.93 -9.09
C ASP A 77 -7.19 -20.81 -9.47
N LEU A 78 -6.89 -20.68 -10.76
CA LEU A 78 -6.05 -19.60 -11.28
C LEU A 78 -6.75 -18.25 -11.12
N TRP A 79 -8.04 -18.19 -11.46
CA TRP A 79 -8.87 -17.00 -11.29
C TRP A 79 -8.91 -16.56 -9.82
N ASP A 80 -9.15 -17.49 -8.90
CA ASP A 80 -9.25 -17.19 -7.47
C ASP A 80 -7.94 -16.62 -6.89
N ILE A 81 -6.79 -17.12 -7.31
CA ILE A 81 -5.47 -16.59 -6.93
C ILE A 81 -5.15 -15.27 -7.65
N GLY A 82 -5.64 -15.10 -8.89
CA GLY A 82 -5.47 -13.87 -9.65
C GLY A 82 -6.13 -12.65 -9.02
N ARG A 83 -7.11 -12.86 -8.14
CA ARG A 83 -7.77 -11.79 -7.36
C ARG A 83 -6.90 -11.25 -6.21
N SER A 84 -5.79 -11.89 -5.86
CA SER A 84 -4.82 -11.33 -4.91
C SER A 84 -4.10 -10.13 -5.50
N SER A 85 -3.74 -9.15 -4.68
CA SER A 85 -3.15 -7.87 -5.11
C SER A 85 -1.61 -7.85 -5.16
N ALA A 86 -0.97 -9.02 -5.29
CA ALA A 86 0.48 -9.14 -5.26
C ALA A 86 1.17 -8.23 -6.30
N GLY A 87 2.13 -7.43 -5.86
CA GLY A 87 2.87 -6.52 -6.73
C GLY A 87 2.11 -5.27 -7.16
N ILE A 88 0.85 -5.10 -6.75
CA ILE A 88 0.11 -3.86 -6.97
C ILE A 88 0.50 -2.85 -5.90
N ALA A 89 0.61 -1.59 -6.30
CA ALA A 89 0.93 -0.50 -5.39
C ALA A 89 0.20 0.79 -5.76
N VAL A 90 0.12 1.71 -4.80
CA VAL A 90 -0.28 3.10 -5.06
C VAL A 90 0.91 4.03 -4.85
N ARG A 91 1.15 4.90 -5.83
CA ARG A 91 2.13 5.99 -5.81
C ARG A 91 1.42 7.31 -5.53
N PHE A 92 1.99 8.10 -4.63
CA PHE A 92 1.46 9.41 -4.26
C PHE A 92 2.53 10.32 -3.67
N SER A 93 2.21 11.61 -3.58
CA SER A 93 3.07 12.63 -2.98
C SER A 93 2.31 13.35 -1.87
N SER A 94 2.92 13.48 -0.68
CA SER A 94 2.29 14.15 0.47
C SER A 94 3.30 14.82 1.39
N ASN A 95 2.88 15.89 2.06
CA ASN A 95 3.63 16.57 3.13
C ASN A 95 3.17 16.18 4.55
N SER A 96 2.39 15.10 4.68
CA SER A 96 1.86 14.67 5.97
C SER A 96 2.94 14.21 6.93
N THR A 97 2.72 14.44 8.23
CA THR A 97 3.53 13.95 9.34
C THR A 97 3.15 12.52 9.77
N SER A 98 1.92 12.08 9.47
CA SER A 98 1.48 10.71 9.67
C SER A 98 0.82 10.15 8.42
N ILE A 99 1.01 8.85 8.19
CA ILE A 99 0.38 8.15 7.05
C ILE A 99 -0.25 6.86 7.57
N ALA A 100 -1.52 6.66 7.24
CA ALA A 100 -2.29 5.48 7.55
C ALA A 100 -2.86 4.83 6.29
N ALA A 101 -3.31 3.59 6.42
CA ALA A 101 -4.14 2.92 5.44
C ALA A 101 -5.43 2.42 6.09
N ARG A 102 -6.52 2.53 5.35
CA ARG A 102 -7.71 1.70 5.52
C ARG A 102 -7.85 0.79 4.33
N TRP A 103 -8.12 -0.48 4.56
CA TRP A 103 -8.33 -1.41 3.45
C TRP A 103 -9.29 -2.52 3.85
N THR A 104 -10.05 -2.99 2.87
CA THR A 104 -10.97 -4.11 3.03
C THR A 104 -10.45 -5.27 2.21
N LEU A 105 -10.22 -6.39 2.89
CA LEU A 105 -9.72 -7.63 2.27
C LEU A 105 -10.83 -8.36 1.53
N VAL A 106 -10.46 -9.17 0.55
CA VAL A 106 -11.42 -10.02 -0.17
C VAL A 106 -11.78 -11.26 0.64
N GLN A 107 -10.78 -11.93 1.27
CA GLN A 107 -11.00 -13.23 1.91
C GLN A 107 -10.61 -13.28 3.40
N ASN A 108 -9.76 -12.36 3.87
CA ASN A 108 -9.07 -12.46 5.16
C ASN A 108 -8.22 -13.74 5.26
N ALA A 109 -7.41 -14.00 4.23
CA ALA A 109 -6.59 -15.20 4.08
C ALA A 109 -5.58 -15.40 5.23
N SER A 110 -5.22 -16.66 5.48
CA SER A 110 -4.22 -17.03 6.47
C SER A 110 -3.43 -18.27 6.00
N MET A 111 -2.14 -18.29 6.28
CA MET A 111 -1.22 -19.38 5.94
C MET A 111 -0.25 -19.55 7.10
N GLY A 112 -0.18 -20.74 7.70
CA GLY A 112 0.64 -20.98 8.90
C GLY A 112 2.16 -20.79 8.71
N HIS A 113 2.62 -20.69 7.47
CA HIS A 113 4.03 -20.59 7.09
C HIS A 113 4.43 -19.19 6.55
N MET A 114 3.50 -18.22 6.54
CA MET A 114 3.76 -16.87 6.03
C MET A 114 3.25 -15.80 7.01
N ALA A 115 4.01 -14.72 7.17
CA ALA A 115 3.65 -13.63 8.07
C ALA A 115 2.33 -12.96 7.62
N SER A 116 1.43 -12.68 8.57
CA SER A 116 0.16 -12.02 8.28
C SER A 116 0.33 -10.66 7.59
N THR A 117 1.41 -9.94 7.89
CA THR A 117 1.81 -8.70 7.22
C THR A 117 2.07 -8.90 5.73
N GLY A 118 2.71 -10.00 5.32
CA GLY A 118 2.92 -10.35 3.92
C GLY A 118 1.63 -10.75 3.22
N ILE A 119 0.79 -11.56 3.90
CA ILE A 119 -0.44 -12.08 3.32
C ILE A 119 -1.48 -10.96 3.12
N LYS A 120 -1.70 -10.12 4.14
CA LYS A 120 -2.84 -9.21 4.29
C LYS A 120 -2.48 -7.75 4.59
N GLY A 121 -1.22 -7.46 4.89
CA GLY A 121 -0.77 -6.11 5.25
C GLY A 121 -0.47 -5.23 4.04
N MET A 122 -0.11 -3.99 4.31
CA MET A 122 0.40 -3.06 3.31
C MET A 122 1.76 -2.51 3.73
N ASP A 123 2.58 -2.10 2.76
CA ASP A 123 3.97 -1.75 3.01
C ASP A 123 4.38 -0.44 2.34
N LEU A 124 4.85 0.53 3.12
CA LEU A 124 5.11 1.89 2.65
C LEU A 124 6.62 2.17 2.53
N TYR A 125 6.97 2.80 1.43
CA TYR A 125 8.31 3.32 1.16
C TYR A 125 8.24 4.80 0.76
N THR A 126 9.31 5.53 1.03
CA THR A 126 9.52 6.89 0.52
C THR A 126 10.75 6.95 -0.39
N LEU A 127 10.81 7.94 -1.27
CA LEU A 127 11.96 8.15 -2.14
C LEU A 127 12.94 9.16 -1.52
N GLU A 128 14.20 8.76 -1.39
CA GLU A 128 15.32 9.65 -1.03
C GLU A 128 16.38 9.60 -2.14
N GLY A 129 16.53 10.71 -2.86
CA GLY A 129 17.30 10.74 -4.11
C GLY A 129 16.68 9.78 -5.13
N GLU A 130 17.41 8.73 -5.50
CA GLU A 130 16.95 7.67 -6.41
C GLU A 130 16.64 6.35 -5.69
N LYS A 131 16.69 6.33 -4.35
CA LYS A 131 16.54 5.10 -3.56
C LYS A 131 15.22 5.11 -2.80
N TRP A 132 14.52 3.99 -2.86
CA TRP A 132 13.32 3.79 -2.07
C TRP A 132 13.65 3.23 -0.68
N ILE A 133 13.31 3.99 0.34
CA ILE A 133 13.58 3.70 1.75
C ILE A 133 12.31 3.22 2.41
N TYR A 134 12.41 2.13 3.18
CA TYR A 134 11.29 1.59 3.94
C TYR A 134 10.86 2.56 5.04
N ILE A 135 9.55 2.81 5.14
CA ILE A 135 8.95 3.67 6.17
C ILE A 135 8.26 2.85 7.24
N GLY A 136 7.39 1.92 6.83
CA GLY A 136 6.55 1.21 7.77
C GLY A 136 5.57 0.26 7.10
N THR A 137 5.08 -0.70 7.87
CA THR A 137 4.08 -1.67 7.44
C THR A 137 2.78 -1.41 8.20
N ALA A 138 1.70 -1.14 7.47
CA ALA A 138 0.35 -1.11 8.05
C ALA A 138 -0.07 -2.55 8.35
N ARG A 139 -0.10 -2.88 9.64
CA ARG A 139 -0.33 -4.26 10.11
C ARG A 139 -1.81 -4.63 10.01
N PRO A 140 -2.16 -5.78 9.44
CA PRO A 140 -3.53 -6.26 9.38
C PRO A 140 -3.99 -6.73 10.76
N SER A 141 -5.29 -6.58 11.00
CA SER A 141 -6.00 -7.17 12.12
C SER A 141 -6.54 -8.57 11.75
N ALA A 142 -7.31 -9.15 12.67
CA ALA A 142 -8.04 -10.40 12.41
C ALA A 142 -9.32 -10.19 11.56
N LYS A 143 -9.67 -8.95 11.20
CA LYS A 143 -10.91 -8.59 10.49
C LYS A 143 -10.66 -8.38 8.98
N ILE A 144 -11.75 -8.44 8.21
CA ILE A 144 -11.78 -8.08 6.79
C ILE A 144 -11.45 -6.60 6.60
N GLU A 145 -12.06 -5.73 7.40
CA GLU A 145 -11.80 -4.29 7.42
C GLU A 145 -10.61 -3.98 8.32
N ASN A 146 -9.66 -3.22 7.80
CA ASN A 146 -8.42 -2.91 8.48
C ASN A 146 -8.16 -1.41 8.48
N ASN A 147 -7.56 -0.93 9.56
CA ASN A 147 -7.10 0.45 9.70
C ASN A 147 -5.82 0.44 10.52
N SER A 148 -4.73 0.95 9.97
CA SER A 148 -3.44 0.96 10.65
C SER A 148 -2.56 2.09 10.14
N PHE A 149 -1.74 2.64 11.02
CA PHE A 149 -0.70 3.60 10.62
C PHE A 149 0.49 2.85 10.03
N PHE A 150 1.05 3.39 8.94
CA PHE A 150 2.40 3.03 8.53
C PHE A 150 3.42 3.71 9.44
N ILE A 151 3.21 5.00 9.71
CA ILE A 151 4.12 5.85 10.48
C ILE A 151 3.40 7.07 11.07
N LYS A 152 3.96 7.63 12.16
CA LYS A 152 3.54 8.88 12.79
C LYS A 152 4.75 9.73 13.14
N GLY A 153 4.55 11.05 13.28
CA GLY A 153 5.57 11.96 13.81
C GLY A 153 6.72 12.26 12.87
N MET A 154 6.52 12.16 11.56
CA MET A 154 7.50 12.62 10.56
C MET A 154 7.54 14.16 10.50
N LYS A 155 8.64 14.71 9.96
CA LYS A 155 8.69 16.14 9.61
C LYS A 155 7.70 16.46 8.48
N PRO A 156 7.05 17.64 8.49
CA PRO A 156 6.05 18.05 7.49
C PRO A 156 6.71 18.49 6.17
N GLU A 157 7.43 17.58 5.52
CA GLU A 157 8.12 17.81 4.25
C GLU A 157 7.42 17.03 3.14
N GLN A 158 7.38 17.62 1.94
CA GLN A 158 6.83 16.94 0.77
C GLN A 158 7.70 15.73 0.41
N ARG A 159 7.08 14.55 0.36
CA ARG A 159 7.76 13.30 0.00
C ARG A 159 6.97 12.52 -1.05
N GLU A 160 7.71 11.72 -1.81
CA GLU A 160 7.16 10.73 -2.74
C GLU A 160 7.06 9.39 -2.03
N TYR A 161 5.94 8.70 -2.25
CA TYR A 161 5.62 7.45 -1.59
C TYR A 161 5.19 6.38 -2.59
N ILE A 162 5.42 5.13 -2.20
CA ILE A 162 4.83 3.94 -2.79
C ILE A 162 4.34 3.01 -1.68
N ALA A 163 3.07 2.63 -1.72
CA ALA A 163 2.46 1.69 -0.78
C ALA A 163 2.04 0.40 -1.51
N TYR A 164 2.68 -0.71 -1.18
CA TYR A 164 2.42 -2.04 -1.75
C TYR A 164 1.27 -2.74 -1.06
N PHE A 165 0.48 -3.46 -1.85
CA PHE A 165 -0.76 -4.13 -1.44
C PHE A 165 -0.51 -5.58 -1.01
N PRO A 166 -1.47 -6.24 -0.33
CA PRO A 166 -1.34 -7.63 0.12
C PRO A 166 -0.87 -8.62 -0.97
N LEU A 167 0.00 -9.57 -0.61
CA LEU A 167 0.56 -10.57 -1.55
C LEU A 167 -0.36 -11.77 -1.78
N TYR A 168 -1.07 -12.22 -0.75
CA TYR A 168 -1.85 -13.47 -0.79
C TYR A 168 -3.34 -13.27 -0.49
N ASP A 169 -3.76 -12.03 -0.26
CA ASP A 169 -5.16 -11.64 -0.27
C ASP A 169 -5.39 -10.58 -1.36
N GLY A 170 -6.64 -10.39 -1.74
CA GLY A 170 -7.07 -9.27 -2.56
C GLY A 170 -7.58 -8.13 -1.68
N VAL A 171 -7.80 -6.98 -2.29
CA VAL A 171 -8.46 -5.83 -1.64
C VAL A 171 -9.67 -5.37 -2.45
N THR A 172 -10.78 -5.09 -1.76
CA THR A 172 -11.99 -4.49 -2.33
C THR A 172 -12.05 -2.98 -2.12
N SER A 173 -11.20 -2.42 -1.25
CA SER A 173 -11.02 -0.98 -1.09
C SER A 173 -9.67 -0.70 -0.45
N VAL A 174 -9.06 0.43 -0.82
CA VAL A 174 -7.85 0.94 -0.20
C VAL A 174 -7.94 2.46 -0.13
N GLU A 175 -7.75 3.01 1.05
CA GLU A 175 -7.68 4.44 1.29
C GLU A 175 -6.38 4.81 2.01
N ILE A 176 -5.75 5.90 1.57
CA ILE A 176 -4.58 6.48 2.23
C ILE A 176 -5.03 7.60 3.16
N GLY A 177 -4.73 7.45 4.44
CA GLY A 177 -4.95 8.45 5.48
C GLY A 177 -3.76 9.39 5.62
N ILE A 178 -4.02 10.69 5.61
CA ILE A 178 -3.05 11.75 5.93
C ILE A 178 -3.65 12.73 6.95
N ASP A 179 -2.82 13.54 7.56
CA ASP A 179 -3.23 14.64 8.43
C ASP A 179 -4.21 15.58 7.70
N SER A 180 -5.25 16.05 8.40
CA SER A 180 -6.35 16.83 7.80
C SER A 180 -5.91 18.11 7.11
N THR A 181 -4.79 18.71 7.54
CA THR A 181 -4.22 19.93 6.94
C THR A 181 -3.14 19.64 5.90
N ALA A 182 -2.75 18.38 5.73
CA ALA A 182 -1.76 17.99 4.74
C ALA A 182 -2.40 17.84 3.36
N GLN A 183 -1.54 17.82 2.34
CA GLN A 183 -1.93 17.64 0.95
C GLN A 183 -1.52 16.25 0.48
N ILE A 184 -2.33 15.67 -0.41
CA ILE A 184 -1.96 14.49 -1.18
C ILE A 184 -2.20 14.78 -2.66
N SER A 185 -1.35 14.23 -3.51
CA SER A 185 -1.45 14.33 -4.96
C SER A 185 -0.89 13.09 -5.61
N LYS A 186 -1.10 12.95 -6.93
CA LYS A 186 -0.31 12.05 -7.76
C LYS A 186 1.19 12.40 -7.66
N PRO A 187 2.09 11.48 -8.02
CA PRO A 187 3.53 11.74 -7.97
C PRO A 187 3.95 13.04 -8.64
N LYS A 188 4.90 13.76 -8.04
CA LYS A 188 5.42 15.03 -8.58
C LYS A 188 6.70 14.86 -9.40
N ASN A 189 7.29 13.67 -9.39
CA ASN A 189 8.47 13.32 -10.19
C ASN A 189 8.15 12.26 -11.24
N ASN A 190 9.15 11.93 -12.08
CA ASN A 190 9.05 10.96 -13.16
C ASN A 190 9.64 9.56 -12.81
N ILE A 191 10.06 9.34 -11.57
CA ILE A 191 10.63 8.04 -11.14
C ILE A 191 9.48 7.07 -10.89
N LEU A 192 9.49 5.86 -11.46
CA LEU A 192 8.38 4.89 -11.30
C LEU A 192 7.00 5.53 -11.54
N VAL A 193 6.84 6.17 -12.70
CA VAL A 193 5.53 6.58 -13.20
C VAL A 193 5.09 5.64 -14.31
N ARG A 194 3.80 5.25 -14.29
CA ARG A 194 3.22 4.39 -15.34
C ARG A 194 3.37 5.07 -16.70
N GLN A 195 3.97 4.37 -17.65
CA GLN A 195 4.17 4.85 -19.01
C GLN A 195 2.91 4.55 -19.85
N PRO A 196 2.46 5.45 -20.75
CA PRO A 196 1.24 5.25 -21.54
C PRO A 196 1.19 3.94 -22.32
N GLU A 197 2.31 3.52 -22.91
CA GLU A 197 2.44 2.25 -23.65
C GLU A 197 2.99 1.11 -22.80
N LYS A 198 3.12 1.29 -21.48
CA LYS A 198 3.86 0.39 -20.56
C LYS A 198 5.27 0.08 -21.08
N LYS A 199 5.81 0.97 -21.92
CA LYS A 199 7.10 0.81 -22.56
C LYS A 199 8.17 0.76 -21.48
N GLY A 200 8.93 -0.32 -21.47
CA GLY A 200 9.92 -0.56 -20.44
C GLY A 200 9.35 -1.11 -19.14
N SER A 201 8.10 -1.56 -19.04
CA SER A 201 7.66 -2.37 -17.89
C SER A 201 8.33 -3.76 -17.91
N ILE A 202 8.32 -4.46 -16.77
CA ILE A 202 8.89 -5.82 -16.63
C ILE A 202 7.80 -6.76 -16.11
N LEU A 203 7.48 -7.81 -16.86
CA LEU A 203 6.50 -8.82 -16.47
C LEU A 203 7.20 -10.05 -15.91
N PHE A 204 6.70 -10.54 -14.77
CA PHE A 204 7.12 -11.79 -14.16
C PHE A 204 5.95 -12.76 -14.13
N TYR A 205 6.10 -13.92 -14.78
CA TYR A 205 5.13 -15.00 -14.71
C TYR A 205 5.72 -16.19 -13.96
N GLY A 206 4.97 -16.77 -13.03
CA GLY A 206 5.46 -17.91 -12.27
C GLY A 206 4.50 -18.45 -11.23
N THR A 207 5.07 -19.10 -10.22
CA THR A 207 4.32 -19.79 -9.15
C THR A 207 4.31 -18.97 -7.84
N SER A 208 4.27 -19.64 -6.69
CA SER A 208 4.23 -19.03 -5.35
C SER A 208 5.41 -18.10 -5.08
N ILE A 209 6.61 -18.44 -5.55
CA ILE A 209 7.80 -17.60 -5.36
C ILE A 209 7.61 -16.24 -6.03
N THR A 210 7.04 -16.22 -7.24
CA THR A 210 6.72 -14.97 -7.95
C THR A 210 5.61 -14.19 -7.26
N GLN A 211 4.57 -14.89 -6.77
CA GLN A 211 3.51 -14.24 -6.01
C GLN A 211 4.03 -13.57 -4.72
N GLY A 212 5.10 -14.11 -4.13
CA GLY A 212 5.75 -13.56 -2.95
C GLY A 212 5.76 -14.50 -1.75
N GLY A 213 5.57 -15.81 -1.93
CA GLY A 213 5.71 -16.81 -0.88
C GLY A 213 7.20 -17.04 -0.55
N CYS A 214 7.71 -16.79 0.66
CA CYS A 214 7.07 -16.23 1.87
C CYS A 214 7.74 -14.93 2.34
N ALA A 215 7.68 -13.90 1.50
CA ALA A 215 8.10 -12.55 1.86
C ALA A 215 7.33 -12.05 3.10
N THR A 216 8.05 -11.42 4.03
CA THR A 216 7.51 -11.03 5.34
C THR A 216 6.52 -9.86 5.28
N ARG A 217 6.60 -9.05 4.22
CA ARG A 217 5.74 -7.88 3.95
C ARG A 217 5.69 -7.60 2.44
N PRO A 218 4.63 -6.95 1.93
CA PRO A 218 4.41 -6.77 0.50
C PRO A 218 5.59 -6.24 -0.32
N GLY A 219 6.28 -5.21 0.16
CA GLY A 219 7.39 -4.59 -0.57
C GLY A 219 8.64 -5.47 -0.68
N MET A 220 8.65 -6.63 0.00
CA MET A 220 9.74 -7.63 -0.06
C MET A 220 9.49 -8.74 -1.09
N GLY A 221 8.37 -8.75 -1.81
CA GLY A 221 8.25 -9.56 -3.02
C GLY A 221 9.35 -9.16 -4.01
N TYR A 222 10.06 -10.12 -4.60
CA TYR A 222 11.25 -9.81 -5.42
C TYR A 222 10.90 -8.91 -6.63
N THR A 223 9.68 -9.03 -7.16
CA THR A 223 9.16 -8.17 -8.23
C THR A 223 9.10 -6.70 -7.79
N ALA A 224 8.55 -6.42 -6.61
CA ALA A 224 8.53 -5.10 -5.99
C ALA A 224 9.94 -4.58 -5.66
N ILE A 225 10.88 -5.45 -5.28
CA ILE A 225 12.28 -5.07 -5.07
C ILE A 225 12.91 -4.61 -6.40
N LEU A 226 12.74 -5.41 -7.46
CA LEU A 226 13.27 -5.09 -8.79
C LEU A 226 12.63 -3.83 -9.39
N GLU A 227 11.34 -3.59 -9.14
CA GLU A 227 10.66 -2.35 -9.50
C GLU A 227 11.40 -1.13 -8.94
N ARG A 228 11.67 -1.15 -7.63
CA ARG A 228 12.37 -0.05 -6.94
C ARG A 228 13.83 0.08 -7.34
N MET A 229 14.51 -1.03 -7.64
CA MET A 229 15.91 -1.02 -8.08
C MET A 229 16.08 -0.51 -9.51
N THR A 230 15.15 -0.85 -10.40
CA THR A 230 15.27 -0.54 -11.83
C THR A 230 14.54 0.74 -12.23
N GLY A 231 13.64 1.25 -11.38
CA GLY A 231 12.79 2.39 -11.72
C GLY A 231 11.73 2.07 -12.77
N ARG A 232 11.49 0.78 -13.07
CA ARG A 232 10.56 0.29 -14.09
C ARG A 232 9.37 -0.39 -13.43
N GLU A 233 8.15 -0.07 -13.86
CA GLU A 233 6.94 -0.73 -13.36
C GLU A 233 7.00 -2.24 -13.58
N THR A 234 6.60 -3.02 -12.57
CA THR A 234 6.62 -4.48 -12.66
C THR A 234 5.23 -5.08 -12.61
N PHE A 235 4.98 -6.13 -13.41
CA PHE A 235 3.73 -6.89 -13.36
C PHE A 235 3.99 -8.25 -12.73
N ASN A 236 3.44 -8.48 -11.55
CA ASN A 236 3.58 -9.74 -10.83
C ASN A 236 2.46 -10.72 -11.18
N LEU A 237 2.69 -11.58 -12.17
CA LEU A 237 1.79 -12.67 -12.55
C LEU A 237 2.21 -14.01 -11.93
N GLY A 238 2.52 -14.01 -10.63
CA GLY A 238 2.78 -15.22 -9.86
C GLY A 238 1.51 -15.88 -9.33
N PHE A 239 1.28 -17.15 -9.60
CA PHE A 239 0.09 -17.86 -9.14
C PHE A 239 0.49 -19.11 -8.36
N SER A 240 0.35 -19.06 -7.03
CA SER A 240 0.72 -20.15 -6.12
C SER A 240 0.16 -21.51 -6.57
N GLY A 241 1.05 -22.46 -6.90
CA GLY A 241 0.69 -23.79 -7.43
C GLY A 241 -0.05 -23.81 -8.78
N ASN A 242 -0.21 -22.65 -9.42
CA ASN A 242 -1.12 -22.44 -10.56
C ASN A 242 -0.48 -21.75 -11.78
N GLY A 243 0.79 -21.36 -11.72
CA GLY A 243 1.56 -20.94 -12.90
C GLY A 243 1.94 -22.14 -13.77
N ARG A 244 1.00 -22.63 -14.60
CA ARG A 244 1.11 -23.90 -15.35
C ARG A 244 1.19 -23.73 -16.88
N LEU A 245 1.55 -22.54 -17.36
CA LEU A 245 1.64 -22.21 -18.80
C LEU A 245 0.30 -22.36 -19.55
N ASP A 246 -0.80 -22.00 -18.88
CA ASP A 246 -2.14 -21.98 -19.47
C ASP A 246 -2.18 -21.08 -20.73
N LYS A 247 -2.84 -21.54 -21.80
CA LYS A 247 -3.02 -20.77 -23.03
C LYS A 247 -3.71 -19.41 -22.78
N SER A 248 -4.66 -19.35 -21.86
CA SER A 248 -5.33 -18.10 -21.48
C SER A 248 -4.35 -17.10 -20.87
N MET A 249 -3.38 -17.56 -20.07
CA MET A 249 -2.31 -16.72 -19.54
C MET A 249 -1.36 -16.25 -20.64
N ALA A 250 -0.97 -17.11 -21.58
CA ALA A 250 -0.15 -16.70 -22.71
C ALA A 250 -0.83 -15.56 -23.50
N LYS A 251 -2.13 -15.69 -23.79
CA LYS A 251 -2.92 -14.62 -24.41
C LYS A 251 -2.98 -13.36 -23.54
N THR A 252 -3.13 -13.48 -22.22
CA THR A 252 -3.11 -12.32 -21.31
C THR A 252 -1.77 -11.61 -21.29
N ILE A 253 -0.65 -12.34 -21.33
CA ILE A 253 0.68 -11.75 -21.36
C ILE A 253 0.90 -10.94 -22.65
N CYS A 254 0.37 -11.39 -23.79
CA CYS A 254 0.46 -10.62 -25.04
C CYS A 254 -0.34 -9.31 -25.02
N ASP A 255 -1.39 -9.22 -24.19
CA ASP A 255 -2.24 -8.03 -24.07
C ASP A 255 -1.68 -7.01 -23.05
N ILE A 256 -0.71 -7.43 -22.23
CA ILE A 256 -0.08 -6.60 -21.19
C ILE A 256 1.09 -5.84 -21.77
#